data_AF-A0A2T7PJ52-F1
#
_entry.id   AF-A0A2T7PJ52-F1
#
_cell.length_a   1.000
_cell.length_b   1.000
_cell.length_c   1.000
_cell.angle_alpha   90.00
_cell.angle_beta   90.00
_cell.angle_gamma   90.00
#
_symmetry.space_group_name_H-M   'P 1'
#
loop_
_entity.id
_entity.type
_entity.pdbx_description
1 polymer ?
#
loop_
_entity_poly.entity_id
_entity_poly.type
_entity_poly.pdbx_seq_one_letter_code
_entity_poly.pdbx_strand_id
1 'polypeptide(L)'
;MLALIVLGASIAVACALVCTPEICEGITQPILTCKGGIIKGGGFCHCTDVCAKVEGELCQAEFHHGFINNLGYCDTDLHCVRNSTLIFGGGWCVKNPPPVDLLVRHTTELHQKRDTGAGRTLCEQRRLTSLISMVVWEGKWIAKCDENGDFLPMQCDNTNHCFCVDIKTGEVLDGTKVLGNAEC
;
A
#
# COMPACT_ATOMS: atom_id res chain seq x y z
N MET A 1 -34.40 -28.81 -34.00
CA MET A 1 -34.42 -27.77 -32.95
C MET A 1 -33.42 -28.15 -31.88
N LEU A 2 -32.17 -27.71 -32.02
CA LEU A 2 -31.16 -27.84 -30.98
C LEU A 2 -30.96 -26.42 -30.43
N ALA A 3 -31.51 -26.13 -29.26
CA ALA A 3 -31.35 -24.84 -28.60
C ALA A 3 -30.03 -24.88 -27.81
N LEU A 4 -28.99 -24.24 -28.35
CA LEU A 4 -27.77 -23.95 -27.60
C LEU A 4 -28.07 -22.76 -26.67
N ILE A 5 -28.30 -23.06 -25.41
CA ILE A 5 -28.39 -22.06 -24.34
C ILE A 5 -26.96 -21.56 -24.09
N VAL A 6 -26.63 -20.40 -24.65
CA VAL A 6 -25.39 -19.68 -24.30
C VAL A 6 -25.61 -19.10 -22.91
N LEU A 7 -25.09 -19.79 -21.89
CA LEU A 7 -24.92 -19.24 -20.55
C LEU A 7 -23.90 -18.09 -20.64
N GLY A 8 -24.42 -16.86 -20.75
CA GLY A 8 -23.62 -15.64 -20.65
C GLY A 8 -23.05 -15.52 -19.24
N ALA A 9 -21.88 -16.10 -19.01
CA ALA A 9 -21.09 -15.82 -17.83
C ALA A 9 -20.59 -14.37 -17.94
N SER A 10 -21.26 -13.45 -17.25
CA SER A 10 -20.79 -12.09 -17.02
C SER A 10 -19.58 -12.15 -16.09
N ILE A 11 -18.42 -12.52 -16.65
CA ILE A 11 -17.15 -12.27 -15.98
C ILE A 11 -16.99 -10.76 -16.01
N ALA A 12 -17.19 -10.11 -14.87
CA ALA A 12 -16.68 -8.76 -14.65
C ALA A 12 -15.14 -8.85 -14.71
N VAL A 13 -14.61 -8.87 -15.93
CA VAL A 13 -13.18 -8.71 -16.15
C VAL A 13 -12.89 -7.31 -15.64
N ALA A 14 -12.11 -7.23 -14.57
CA ALA A 14 -11.43 -5.99 -14.21
C ALA A 14 -10.53 -5.64 -15.39
N CYS A 15 -11.06 -4.89 -16.36
CA CYS A 15 -10.30 -4.44 -17.50
C CYS A 15 -9.32 -3.40 -16.97
N ALA A 16 -8.05 -3.76 -16.87
CA ALA A 16 -7.00 -2.78 -16.99
C ALA A 16 -7.22 -2.12 -18.36
N LEU A 17 -7.70 -0.87 -18.37
CA LEU A 17 -7.85 -0.11 -19.60
C LEU A 17 -6.46 0.15 -20.16
N VAL A 18 -6.07 -0.65 -21.14
CA VAL A 18 -4.82 -0.46 -21.89
C VAL A 18 -5.04 0.68 -22.86
N CYS A 19 -4.16 1.67 -22.83
CA CYS A 19 -4.19 2.77 -23.78
C CYS A 19 -3.71 2.30 -25.16
N THR A 20 -4.65 2.05 -26.08
CA THR A 20 -4.37 1.80 -27.50
C THR A 20 -4.52 3.10 -28.31
N PRO A 21 -3.86 3.23 -29.48
CA PRO A 21 -3.96 4.44 -30.29
C PRO A 21 -5.38 4.75 -30.79
N GLU A 22 -6.26 3.76 -30.91
CA GLU A 22 -7.65 4.01 -31.33
C GLU A 22 -8.51 4.69 -30.25
N ILE A 23 -8.09 4.63 -28.97
CA ILE A 23 -8.86 5.20 -27.86
C ILE A 23 -8.96 6.73 -27.94
N CYS A 24 -8.04 7.38 -28.65
CA CYS A 24 -8.09 8.83 -28.85
C CYS A 24 -8.98 9.26 -30.02
N GLU A 25 -9.52 8.33 -30.82
CA GLU A 25 -10.34 8.67 -31.99
C GLU A 25 -11.68 9.28 -31.55
N GLY A 26 -11.98 10.49 -32.04
CA GLY A 26 -13.18 11.24 -31.65
C GLY A 26 -13.07 12.04 -30.35
N ILE A 27 -11.93 12.00 -29.66
CA ILE A 27 -11.67 12.87 -28.51
C ILE A 27 -11.32 14.27 -29.00
N THR A 28 -12.18 15.24 -28.69
CA THR A 28 -11.92 16.65 -28.94
C THR A 28 -11.82 17.39 -27.60
N GLN A 29 -10.83 18.26 -27.48
CA GLN A 29 -10.62 19.08 -26.29
C GLN A 29 -10.98 20.54 -26.57
N PRO A 30 -11.68 21.23 -25.66
CA PRO A 30 -11.88 22.66 -25.75
C PRO A 30 -10.55 23.41 -25.56
N ILE A 31 -10.51 24.67 -25.96
CA ILE A 31 -9.35 25.54 -25.68
C ILE A 31 -9.20 25.66 -24.16
N LEU A 32 -8.06 25.19 -23.64
CA LEU A 32 -7.77 25.28 -22.22
C LEU A 32 -7.32 26.70 -21.88
N THR A 33 -8.01 27.32 -20.91
CA THR A 33 -7.56 28.58 -20.28
C THR A 33 -7.00 28.22 -18.90
N CYS A 34 -5.69 27.98 -18.85
CA CYS A 34 -5.02 27.51 -17.63
C CYS A 34 -4.52 28.67 -16.77
N LYS A 35 -4.58 28.48 -15.45
CA LYS A 35 -3.96 29.37 -14.46
C LYS A 35 -2.43 29.21 -14.44
N GLY A 36 -1.96 27.98 -14.62
CA GLY A 36 -0.57 27.64 -14.86
C GLY A 36 -0.29 27.25 -16.31
N GLY A 37 0.79 26.53 -16.54
CA GLY A 37 1.17 25.95 -17.83
C GLY A 37 0.22 24.86 -18.33
N ILE A 38 0.49 24.42 -19.56
CA ILE A 38 -0.24 23.33 -20.22
C ILE A 38 0.65 22.08 -20.22
N ILE A 39 0.16 20.99 -19.63
CA ILE A 39 0.82 19.69 -19.65
C ILE A 39 0.31 18.93 -20.89
N LYS A 40 1.24 18.68 -21.81
CA LYS A 40 0.95 17.93 -23.04
C LYS A 40 0.63 16.47 -22.73
N GLY A 41 -0.52 16.00 -23.20
CA GLY A 41 -0.95 14.62 -22.97
C GLY A 41 -1.17 14.25 -21.50
N GLY A 42 -1.43 15.21 -20.60
CA GLY A 42 -1.67 14.87 -19.18
C GLY A 42 -3.05 14.26 -18.91
N GLY A 43 -3.93 14.20 -19.92
CA GLY A 43 -5.26 13.59 -19.86
C GLY A 43 -5.25 12.07 -19.98
N PHE A 44 -6.45 11.49 -20.01
CA PHE A 44 -6.63 10.04 -20.15
C PHE A 44 -5.93 9.52 -21.41
N CYS A 45 -5.10 8.47 -21.25
CA CYS A 45 -4.31 7.86 -22.32
C CYS A 45 -3.48 8.85 -23.17
N HIS A 46 -3.09 10.00 -22.60
CA HIS A 46 -2.39 11.08 -23.29
C HIS A 46 -3.15 11.68 -24.49
N CYS A 47 -4.46 11.49 -24.58
CA CYS A 47 -5.27 11.99 -25.70
C CYS A 47 -5.52 13.51 -25.64
N THR A 48 -5.43 14.12 -24.46
CA THR A 48 -5.71 15.55 -24.24
C THR A 48 -4.65 16.22 -23.37
N ASP A 49 -4.51 17.53 -23.53
CA ASP A 49 -3.72 18.36 -22.66
C ASP A 49 -4.51 18.70 -21.39
N VAL A 50 -3.80 19.01 -20.30
CA VAL A 50 -4.43 19.43 -19.02
C VAL A 50 -3.70 20.64 -18.45
N CYS A 51 -4.39 21.39 -17.60
CA CYS A 51 -3.77 22.50 -16.89
C CYS A 51 -2.88 22.01 -15.77
N ALA A 52 -1.68 22.58 -15.70
CA ALA A 52 -0.79 22.38 -14.58
C ALA A 52 -1.28 23.12 -13.33
N LYS A 53 -1.03 22.53 -12.16
CA LYS A 53 -1.37 23.09 -10.85
C LYS A 53 -0.33 24.11 -10.43
N VAL A 54 -0.80 25.26 -9.98
CA VAL A 54 0.10 26.32 -9.50
C VAL A 54 0.46 26.11 -8.02
N GLU A 55 1.34 26.97 -7.52
CA GLU A 55 1.81 26.93 -6.12
C GLU A 55 0.65 26.95 -5.13
N GLY A 56 0.69 26.05 -4.14
CA GLY A 56 -0.33 25.89 -3.10
C GLY A 56 -1.56 25.10 -3.53
N GLU A 57 -1.61 24.55 -4.76
CA GLU A 57 -2.69 23.66 -5.18
C GLU A 57 -2.37 22.19 -4.85
N LEU A 58 -3.43 21.40 -4.65
CA LEU A 58 -3.33 19.96 -4.43
C LEU A 58 -2.81 19.26 -5.69
N CYS A 59 -1.91 18.31 -5.49
CA CYS A 59 -1.29 17.51 -6.55
C CYS A 59 -1.16 16.05 -6.11
N GLN A 60 -0.83 15.18 -7.07
CA GLN A 60 -0.64 13.75 -6.82
C GLN A 60 0.82 13.35 -7.08
N ALA A 61 1.49 12.76 -6.09
CA ALA A 61 2.87 12.27 -6.23
C ALA A 61 2.88 10.77 -6.54
N GLU A 62 3.15 10.42 -7.82
CA GLU A 62 3.50 9.12 -8.47
C GLU A 62 3.38 7.79 -7.66
N PHE A 63 2.97 6.62 -8.20
CA PHE A 63 2.47 6.14 -9.49
C PHE A 63 1.92 4.69 -9.29
N HIS A 64 0.92 4.25 -10.08
CA HIS A 64 0.89 3.00 -10.86
C HIS A 64 -0.55 2.61 -11.24
N HIS A 65 -0.82 2.58 -12.54
CA HIS A 65 -1.96 1.91 -13.19
C HIS A 65 -3.37 2.40 -12.87
N GLY A 66 -3.87 3.28 -13.75
CA GLY A 66 -5.23 3.12 -14.27
C GLY A 66 -6.43 3.52 -13.41
N PHE A 67 -6.23 4.14 -12.24
CA PHE A 67 -7.35 4.64 -11.43
C PHE A 67 -7.24 6.14 -11.21
N ILE A 68 -8.08 6.86 -11.97
CA ILE A 68 -8.56 8.24 -11.77
C ILE A 68 -7.60 9.19 -11.03
N ASN A 69 -6.58 9.71 -11.73
CA ASN A 69 -5.75 10.82 -11.23
C ASN A 69 -6.54 12.15 -11.29
N ASN A 70 -7.44 12.39 -10.35
CA ASN A 70 -8.24 13.62 -10.32
C ASN A 70 -7.50 14.87 -9.80
N LEU A 71 -6.35 14.69 -9.13
CA LEU A 71 -5.65 15.82 -8.49
C LEU A 71 -4.72 16.59 -9.44
N GLY A 72 -4.21 15.97 -10.51
CA GLY A 72 -3.35 16.62 -11.50
C GLY A 72 -1.88 16.79 -11.07
N TYR A 73 -1.07 17.36 -11.96
CA TYR A 73 0.38 17.57 -11.78
C TYR A 73 0.71 19.05 -11.62
N CYS A 74 1.81 19.35 -10.94
CA CYS A 74 2.30 20.71 -10.74
C CYS A 74 2.89 21.32 -12.02
N ASP A 75 2.86 22.65 -12.07
CA ASP A 75 3.46 23.46 -13.14
C ASP A 75 4.98 23.31 -13.21
N THR A 76 5.56 23.77 -14.32
CA THR A 76 7.01 23.88 -14.44
C THR A 76 7.55 24.71 -13.27
N ASP A 77 8.66 24.25 -12.67
CA ASP A 77 9.29 24.83 -11.47
C ASP A 77 8.59 24.54 -10.13
N LEU A 78 7.56 23.71 -10.11
CA LEU A 78 6.88 23.27 -8.89
C LEU A 78 7.03 21.76 -8.67
N HIS A 79 7.22 21.39 -7.41
CA HIS A 79 7.29 19.99 -7.00
C HIS A 79 6.10 19.62 -6.12
N CYS A 80 5.54 18.43 -6.38
CA CYS A 80 4.48 17.89 -5.55
C CYS A 80 5.07 17.26 -4.28
N VAL A 81 4.93 17.96 -3.15
CA VAL A 81 5.37 17.42 -1.84
C VAL A 81 4.22 16.64 -1.22
N ARG A 82 4.42 15.32 -1.02
CA ARG A 82 3.43 14.44 -0.39
C ARG A 82 3.04 14.97 0.99
N ASN A 83 1.76 14.84 1.29
CA ASN A 83 1.23 15.07 2.62
C ASN A 83 0.65 13.76 3.17
N SER A 84 1.24 13.24 4.23
CA SER A 84 0.87 11.97 4.88
C SER A 84 -0.58 11.94 5.39
N THR A 85 -1.21 13.10 5.56
CA THR A 85 -2.59 13.24 5.99
C THR A 85 -3.59 13.06 4.84
N LEU A 86 -3.14 13.14 3.58
CA LEU A 86 -4.00 12.97 2.40
C LEU A 86 -4.02 11.50 1.97
N ILE A 87 -5.21 10.91 2.02
CA ILE A 87 -5.49 9.56 1.51
C ILE A 87 -5.15 9.52 0.01
N PHE A 88 -4.64 8.38 -0.47
CA PHE A 88 -4.20 8.13 -1.85
C PHE A 88 -2.87 8.78 -2.28
N GLY A 89 -2.08 9.39 -1.40
CA GLY A 89 -0.75 9.90 -1.79
C GLY A 89 -0.77 11.28 -2.44
N GLY A 90 -1.77 12.08 -2.09
CA GLY A 90 -1.85 13.49 -2.45
C GLY A 90 -0.78 14.36 -1.77
N GLY A 91 -0.56 15.54 -2.32
CA GLY A 91 0.44 16.51 -1.88
C GLY A 91 0.06 17.93 -2.29
N TRP A 92 1.00 18.84 -2.16
CA TRP A 92 0.84 20.25 -2.54
C TRP A 92 1.99 20.70 -3.45
N CYS A 93 1.68 21.54 -4.43
CA CYS A 93 2.68 22.14 -5.31
C CYS A 93 3.44 23.25 -4.59
N VAL A 94 4.75 23.10 -4.45
CA VAL A 94 5.61 24.10 -3.78
C VAL A 94 6.81 24.44 -4.64
N LYS A 95 7.24 25.71 -4.58
CA LYS A 95 8.55 26.12 -5.10
C LYS A 95 9.64 25.72 -4.13
N ASN A 96 10.77 25.27 -4.66
CA ASN A 96 11.96 24.94 -3.87
C ASN A 96 11.61 24.05 -2.66
N PRO A 97 11.14 22.80 -2.90
CA PRO A 97 10.92 21.88 -1.81
C PRO A 97 12.21 21.79 -0.97
N PRO A 98 12.10 21.64 0.36
CA PRO A 98 13.29 21.39 1.16
C PRO A 98 14.04 20.20 0.56
N PRO A 99 15.37 20.23 0.51
CA PRO A 99 16.13 19.12 -0.08
C PRO A 99 15.65 17.83 0.57
N VAL A 100 15.32 16.85 -0.27
CA VAL A 100 14.77 15.54 0.14
C VAL A 100 15.67 14.90 1.20
N ASP A 101 16.95 15.29 1.24
CA ASP A 101 17.94 14.96 2.27
C ASP A 101 17.54 15.36 3.71
N LEU A 102 16.68 16.37 3.93
CA LEU A 102 16.16 16.71 5.27
C LEU A 102 15.00 15.82 5.72
N LEU A 103 14.22 15.26 4.78
CA LEU A 103 13.20 14.25 5.08
C LEU A 103 13.81 12.84 5.16
N VAL A 104 14.90 12.60 4.42
CA VAL A 104 15.70 11.38 4.48
C VAL A 104 16.62 11.38 5.71
N ARG A 105 17.15 12.51 6.17
CA ARG A 105 17.94 12.58 7.42
C ARG A 105 17.15 12.09 8.63
N HIS A 106 15.85 12.33 8.67
CA HIS A 106 15.00 11.75 9.71
C HIS A 106 14.82 10.23 9.58
N THR A 107 15.00 9.62 8.40
CA THR A 107 14.92 8.17 8.21
C THR A 107 16.29 7.48 8.27
N THR A 108 17.39 8.19 8.01
CA THR A 108 18.76 7.66 8.10
C THR A 108 19.35 7.78 9.50
N GLU A 109 18.93 8.75 10.33
CA GLU A 109 19.27 8.76 11.76
C GLU A 109 18.46 7.76 12.60
N LEU A 110 17.38 7.17 12.04
CA LEU A 110 16.59 6.11 12.70
C LEU A 110 17.17 4.70 12.53
N HIS A 111 18.19 4.50 11.69
CA HIS A 111 18.78 3.16 11.51
C HIS A 111 19.95 2.86 12.45
N GLN A 112 20.39 3.79 13.30
CA GLN A 112 21.53 3.54 14.18
C GLN A 112 21.46 4.19 15.56
N LYS A 113 20.27 4.22 16.16
CA LYS A 113 20.12 4.33 17.62
C LYS A 113 18.75 3.82 18.06
N ARG A 114 18.65 2.50 18.25
CA ARG A 114 17.51 1.89 18.96
C ARG A 114 18.00 0.90 20.01
N ASP A 115 18.85 1.41 20.89
CA ASP A 115 18.90 0.90 22.26
C ASP A 115 18.07 1.85 23.12
N THR A 116 17.14 1.27 23.87
CA THR A 116 16.10 1.88 24.74
C THR A 116 14.75 2.27 24.09
N GLY A 117 13.86 1.27 24.00
CA GLY A 117 12.40 1.44 24.17
C GLY A 117 11.57 1.82 22.93
N ALA A 118 10.59 0.96 22.59
CA ALA A 118 9.48 1.18 21.65
C ALA A 118 9.77 1.01 20.13
N GLY A 119 10.51 -0.03 19.76
CA GLY A 119 10.23 -0.76 18.52
C GLY A 119 9.43 -2.01 18.86
N ARG A 120 8.39 -2.34 18.08
CA ARG A 120 7.66 -3.61 18.29
C ARG A 120 8.64 -4.76 18.16
N THR A 121 8.60 -5.71 19.09
CA THR A 121 9.42 -6.93 19.02
C THR A 121 8.90 -7.86 17.93
N LEU A 122 9.67 -8.91 17.60
CA LEU A 122 9.27 -9.89 16.60
C LEU A 122 7.95 -10.58 16.99
N CYS A 123 7.77 -10.93 18.27
CA CYS A 123 6.53 -11.53 18.73
C CYS A 123 5.35 -10.56 18.62
N GLU A 124 5.52 -9.32 19.07
CA GLU A 124 4.47 -8.29 19.00
C GLU A 124 4.06 -7.98 17.56
N GLN A 125 5.03 -7.92 16.66
CA GLN A 125 4.80 -7.74 15.23
C GLN A 125 3.99 -8.91 14.65
N ARG A 126 4.36 -10.15 14.98
CA ARG A 126 3.63 -11.33 14.51
C ARG A 126 2.21 -11.39 15.10
N ARG A 127 2.05 -11.07 16.39
CA ARG A 127 0.74 -10.95 17.05
C ARG A 127 -0.17 -9.94 16.32
N LEU A 128 0.34 -8.75 16.06
CA LEU A 128 -0.41 -7.71 15.37
C LEU A 128 -0.79 -8.14 13.95
N THR A 129 0.16 -8.71 13.21
CA THR A 129 -0.06 -9.19 11.84
C THR A 129 -1.14 -10.28 11.79
N SER A 130 -1.13 -11.21 12.75
CA SER A 130 -2.19 -12.23 12.88
C SER A 130 -3.56 -11.63 13.22
N LEU A 131 -3.60 -10.56 14.04
CA LEU A 131 -4.84 -9.90 14.46
C LEU A 131 -5.48 -9.05 13.36
N ILE A 132 -4.70 -8.31 12.57
CA ILE A 132 -5.21 -7.45 11.49
C ILE A 132 -5.54 -8.25 10.22
N SER A 133 -5.05 -9.49 10.12
CA SER A 133 -5.37 -10.37 9.01
C SER A 133 -6.83 -10.79 9.05
N MET A 134 -7.59 -10.36 8.04
CA MET A 134 -8.99 -10.78 7.80
C MET A 134 -9.12 -12.23 7.33
N VAL A 135 -8.00 -12.91 7.04
CA VAL A 135 -7.97 -14.31 6.60
C VAL A 135 -7.83 -15.22 7.82
N VAL A 136 -8.77 -16.15 7.97
CA VAL A 136 -8.73 -17.21 8.99
C VAL A 136 -8.69 -18.56 8.27
N TRP A 137 -7.68 -19.36 8.59
CA TRP A 137 -7.47 -20.70 8.05
C TRP A 137 -7.14 -21.67 9.19
N GLU A 138 -7.27 -22.97 8.95
CA GLU A 138 -7.02 -24.01 9.97
C GLU A 138 -5.54 -24.09 10.35
N GLY A 139 -5.22 -23.87 11.63
CA GLY A 139 -3.83 -23.76 12.10
C GLY A 139 -3.34 -22.30 12.21
N LYS A 140 -4.19 -21.31 11.92
CA LYS A 140 -3.89 -19.91 12.24
C LYS A 140 -3.75 -19.74 13.75
N TRP A 141 -2.68 -19.08 14.16
CA TRP A 141 -2.44 -18.75 15.57
C TRP A 141 -2.08 -17.27 15.76
N ILE A 142 -2.37 -16.78 16.95
CA ILE A 142 -2.03 -15.43 17.40
C ILE A 142 -0.90 -15.56 18.41
N ALA A 143 0.24 -14.93 18.15
CA ALA A 143 1.41 -15.05 19.00
C ALA A 143 1.15 -14.51 20.41
N LYS A 144 1.45 -15.34 21.41
CA LYS A 144 1.48 -14.94 22.82
C LYS A 144 2.90 -14.52 23.17
N CYS A 145 3.02 -13.30 23.66
CA CYS A 145 4.30 -12.70 24.01
C CYS A 145 4.37 -12.49 25.52
N ASP A 146 5.57 -12.52 26.08
CA ASP A 146 5.84 -12.14 27.46
C ASP A 146 5.94 -10.60 27.62
N GLU A 147 6.26 -10.15 28.84
CA GLU A 147 6.42 -8.71 29.14
C GLU A 147 7.64 -8.06 28.46
N ASN A 148 8.62 -8.87 28.04
CA ASN A 148 9.80 -8.40 27.29
C ASN A 148 9.52 -8.36 25.78
N GLY A 149 8.37 -8.86 25.33
CA GLY A 149 8.01 -9.02 23.93
C GLY A 149 8.67 -10.23 23.26
N ASP A 150 9.19 -11.18 24.01
CA ASP A 150 9.64 -12.48 23.51
C ASP A 150 8.45 -13.44 23.34
N PHE A 151 8.61 -14.50 22.56
CA PHE A 151 7.57 -15.52 22.41
C PHE A 151 7.46 -16.35 23.68
N LEU A 152 6.22 -16.60 24.14
CA LEU A 152 6.00 -17.66 25.13
C LEU A 152 6.39 -19.03 24.52
N PRO A 153 7.04 -19.92 25.27
CA PRO A 153 7.49 -21.22 24.76
C PRO A 153 6.37 -22.04 24.13
N MET A 154 5.19 -22.03 24.76
CA MET A 154 3.99 -22.70 24.24
C MET A 154 3.10 -21.72 23.47
N GLN A 155 2.79 -22.06 22.22
CA GLN A 155 1.84 -21.36 21.37
C GLN A 155 0.70 -22.29 20.98
N CYS A 156 -0.49 -21.74 20.70
CA CYS A 156 -1.65 -22.54 20.33
C CYS A 156 -2.37 -21.95 19.12
N ASP A 157 -2.84 -22.82 18.23
CA ASP A 157 -3.64 -22.44 17.07
C ASP A 157 -5.14 -22.46 17.34
N ASN A 158 -5.91 -22.00 16.35
CA ASN A 158 -7.37 -21.97 16.37
C ASN A 158 -8.03 -23.36 16.30
N THR A 159 -7.25 -24.44 16.17
CA THR A 159 -7.73 -25.83 16.16
C THR A 159 -7.42 -26.56 17.47
N ASN A 160 -7.06 -25.81 18.53
CA ASN A 160 -6.67 -26.32 19.84
C ASN A 160 -5.42 -27.21 19.82
N HIS A 161 -4.57 -27.09 18.81
CA HIS A 161 -3.24 -27.70 18.85
C HIS A 161 -2.25 -26.69 19.41
N CYS A 162 -1.49 -27.09 20.42
CA CYS A 162 -0.37 -26.30 20.92
C CYS A 162 0.96 -26.95 20.50
N PHE A 163 1.99 -26.11 20.39
CA PHE A 163 3.33 -26.49 19.95
C PHE A 163 4.36 -25.60 20.63
N CYS A 164 5.59 -26.08 20.69
CA CYS A 164 6.71 -25.31 21.24
C CYS A 164 7.33 -24.44 20.16
N VAL A 165 7.76 -23.24 20.54
CA VAL A 165 8.48 -22.31 19.67
C VAL A 165 9.78 -21.84 20.32
N ASP A 166 10.73 -21.44 19.50
CA ASP A 166 11.90 -20.70 19.99
C ASP A 166 11.47 -19.33 20.55
N ILE A 167 11.99 -19.00 21.72
CA ILE A 167 11.62 -17.80 22.49
C ILE A 167 11.95 -16.51 21.73
N LYS A 168 13.02 -16.51 20.92
CA LYS A 168 13.51 -15.33 20.20
C LYS A 168 13.01 -15.25 18.77
N THR A 169 12.97 -16.37 18.05
CA THR A 169 12.61 -16.39 16.62
C THR A 169 11.13 -16.69 16.38
N GLY A 170 10.47 -17.39 17.30
CA GLY A 170 9.10 -17.87 17.12
C GLY A 170 8.98 -18.98 16.06
N GLU A 171 10.09 -19.65 15.73
CA GLU A 171 10.10 -20.84 14.89
C GLU A 171 9.53 -22.02 15.67
N VAL A 172 8.69 -22.82 15.01
CA VAL A 172 8.05 -23.99 15.62
C VAL A 172 9.07 -25.10 15.72
N LEU A 173 9.17 -25.73 16.89
CA LEU A 173 10.01 -26.90 17.09
C LEU A 173 9.32 -28.13 16.50
N ASP A 174 10.01 -28.81 15.59
CA ASP A 174 9.45 -29.97 14.89
C ASP A 174 9.02 -31.07 15.85
N GLY A 175 7.88 -31.72 15.54
CA GLY A 175 7.34 -32.82 16.35
C GLY A 175 6.72 -32.42 17.68
N THR A 176 6.63 -31.12 18.01
CA THR A 176 6.05 -30.65 19.29
C THR A 176 4.56 -30.34 19.22
N LYS A 177 3.94 -30.41 18.03
CA LYS A 177 2.53 -30.11 17.84
C LYS A 177 1.64 -31.22 18.37
N VAL A 178 0.91 -30.93 19.44
CA VAL A 178 -0.02 -31.85 20.09
C VAL A 178 -1.40 -31.23 20.25
N LEU A 179 -2.43 -32.07 20.34
CA LEU A 179 -3.78 -31.61 20.69
C LEU A 179 -3.82 -31.28 22.19
N GLY A 180 -4.27 -30.08 22.54
CA GLY A 180 -4.22 -29.59 23.92
C GLY A 180 -2.85 -28.99 24.27
N ASN A 181 -2.42 -29.10 25.52
CA ASN A 181 -1.21 -28.44 26.00
C ASN A 181 0.06 -29.18 25.57
N ALA A 182 1.01 -28.45 24.99
CA ALA A 182 2.36 -28.95 24.72
C ALA A 182 3.26 -28.72 25.94
N GLU A 183 4.10 -29.68 26.27
CA GLU A 183 5.13 -29.52 27.31
C GLU A 183 6.34 -28.80 26.71
N CYS A 184 6.41 -27.50 27.02
CA CYS A 184 7.48 -26.55 26.72
C CYS A 184 7.85 -25.87 28.05
#